data_AF-A0A972XR07-F1
#
_entry.id   AF-A0A972XR07-F1
#
_cell.length_a   1.000
_cell.length_b   1.000
_cell.length_c   1.000
_cell.angle_alpha   90.00
_cell.angle_beta   90.00
_cell.angle_gamma   90.00
#
_symmetry.space_group_name_H-M   'P 1'
#
loop_
_entity.id
_entity.type
_entity.pdbx_description
1 polymer ?
#
loop_
_entity_poly.entity_id
_entity_poly.type
_entity_poly.pdbx_seq_one_letter_code
_entity_poly.pdbx_strand_id
1 'polypeptide(L)'
;MWSISTHNINRVNTLANAAKVWAGEKPWRNEDAAWRQLAERRATHKRIVKLDDNLGYECVLYQTALVTYHTDGAVTLRCHDTVSSNAFAWYVSPNGCTPLSSQGRMFWEVKTAEGTRYYRQGAEPLRLRPTGAGQWLLTSQADISYEAVNHNSQRAAVRKQVKPYADWHKLTERLSGKALPRHYNSVDRAHALNVVPRLSDPEHYLSIANFATPEVLTEALYHATGGIYKAPVPYDRLPRNYA
;
A
#
# COMPACT_ATOMS: atom_id res chain seq x y z
N MET A 1 4.35 18.41 -4.67
CA MET A 1 3.17 17.60 -4.32
C MET A 1 2.22 18.51 -3.55
N TRP A 2 0.99 18.69 -4.03
CA TRP A 2 0.02 19.58 -3.37
C TRP A 2 -0.66 18.83 -2.21
N SER A 3 -0.62 19.41 -1.01
CA SER A 3 -1.32 18.89 0.18
C SER A 3 -2.49 19.80 0.53
N ILE A 4 -3.57 19.23 1.06
CA ILE A 4 -4.63 20.04 1.66
C ILE A 4 -4.08 20.82 2.87
N SER A 5 -4.64 22.01 3.12
CA SER A 5 -4.50 22.65 4.43
C SER A 5 -5.30 21.88 5.46
N THR A 6 -4.69 21.49 6.58
CA THR A 6 -5.41 20.89 7.72
C THR A 6 -5.73 21.89 8.82
N HIS A 7 -5.50 23.18 8.56
CA HIS A 7 -5.79 24.24 9.51
C HIS A 7 -7.29 24.27 9.86
N ASN A 8 -7.59 24.43 11.15
CA ASN A 8 -8.94 24.51 11.70
C ASN A 8 -9.86 23.32 11.41
N ILE A 9 -9.32 22.13 11.09
CA ILE A 9 -10.15 20.92 11.05
C ILE A 9 -10.54 20.54 12.48
N ASN A 10 -11.85 20.45 12.73
CA ASN A 10 -12.39 19.96 14.00
C ASN A 10 -11.98 18.51 14.21
N ARG A 11 -11.40 18.20 15.39
CA ARG A 11 -11.02 16.84 15.73
C ARG A 11 -12.26 16.00 16.03
N VAL A 12 -12.41 14.87 15.33
CA VAL A 12 -13.51 13.92 15.51
C VAL A 12 -12.93 12.54 15.73
N ASN A 13 -12.98 12.04 16.96
CA ASN A 13 -12.38 10.76 17.34
C ASN A 13 -13.36 9.80 18.02
N THR A 14 -14.63 10.21 18.14
CA THR A 14 -15.73 9.44 18.75
C THR A 14 -17.04 9.82 18.07
N LEU A 15 -18.04 8.93 18.16
CA LEU A 15 -19.40 9.21 17.69
C LEU A 15 -20.00 10.46 18.36
N ALA A 16 -19.80 10.63 19.67
CA ALA A 16 -20.30 11.78 20.41
C ALA A 16 -19.68 13.10 19.91
N ASN A 17 -18.38 13.10 19.62
CA ASN A 17 -17.71 14.25 19.03
C ASN A 17 -18.20 14.52 17.60
N ALA A 18 -18.42 13.48 16.80
CA ALA A 18 -18.99 13.61 15.46
C ALA A 18 -20.38 14.28 15.51
N ALA A 19 -21.26 13.80 16.39
CA ALA A 19 -22.58 14.38 16.61
C ALA A 19 -22.51 15.84 17.09
N LYS A 20 -21.62 16.14 18.04
CA LYS A 20 -21.41 17.49 18.55
C LYS A 20 -20.94 18.45 17.46
N VAL A 21 -19.95 18.06 16.66
CA VAL A 21 -19.43 18.89 15.57
C VAL A 21 -20.52 19.12 14.52
N TRP A 22 -21.23 18.08 14.11
CA TRP A 22 -22.32 18.22 13.14
C TRP A 22 -23.45 19.14 13.64
N ALA A 23 -23.85 19.01 14.90
CA ALA A 23 -24.93 19.83 15.48
C ALA A 23 -24.51 21.29 15.72
N GLY A 24 -23.23 21.55 15.99
CA GLY A 24 -22.71 22.89 16.24
C GLY A 24 -22.56 23.75 14.98
N GLU A 25 -22.46 23.12 13.81
CA GLU A 25 -22.22 23.80 12.54
C GLU A 25 -23.52 24.11 11.79
N LYS A 26 -23.51 25.22 11.06
CA LYS A 26 -24.66 25.61 10.21
C LYS A 26 -24.62 24.86 8.88
N PRO A 27 -25.78 24.49 8.30
CA PRO A 27 -25.84 23.99 6.94
C PRO A 27 -25.26 25.00 5.96
N TRP A 28 -24.66 24.51 4.87
CA TRP A 28 -24.31 25.36 3.74
C TRP A 28 -25.57 25.80 2.99
N ARG A 29 -25.53 27.01 2.42
CA ARG A 29 -26.61 27.51 1.58
C ARG A 29 -26.54 26.77 0.23
N ASN A 30 -27.65 26.20 -0.21
CA ASN A 30 -27.80 25.46 -1.48
C ASN A 30 -27.07 24.11 -1.55
N GLU A 31 -26.68 23.54 -0.41
CA GLU A 31 -26.13 22.19 -0.32
C GLU A 31 -27.10 21.28 0.43
N ASP A 32 -26.82 19.99 0.45
CA ASP A 32 -27.61 19.00 1.19
C ASP A 32 -27.71 19.33 2.69
N ALA A 33 -28.91 19.23 3.25
CA ALA A 33 -29.20 19.52 4.65
C ALA A 33 -28.51 18.54 5.63
N ALA A 34 -28.03 17.39 5.16
CA ALA A 34 -27.20 16.46 5.93
C ALA A 34 -25.73 16.89 6.03
N TRP A 35 -25.28 17.86 5.22
CA TRP A 35 -23.87 18.23 5.13
C TRP A 35 -23.52 19.39 6.06
N ARG A 36 -22.41 19.24 6.78
CA ARG A 36 -21.88 20.27 7.69
C ARG A 36 -20.38 20.44 7.51
N GLN A 37 -19.90 21.62 7.88
CA GLN A 37 -18.50 21.97 7.83
C GLN A 37 -17.71 21.10 8.82
N LEU A 38 -16.54 20.64 8.41
CA LEU A 38 -15.57 20.04 9.32
C LEU A 38 -14.34 20.93 9.53
N ALA A 39 -14.20 21.96 8.70
CA ALA A 39 -13.12 22.94 8.73
C ALA A 39 -13.73 24.34 8.53
N GLU A 40 -13.00 25.24 7.86
CA GLU A 40 -13.52 26.56 7.47
C GLU A 40 -14.72 26.48 6.50
N ARG A 41 -15.56 27.52 6.54
CA ARG A 41 -16.80 27.59 5.77
C ARG A 41 -16.67 27.43 4.26
N ARG A 42 -15.54 27.81 3.68
CA ARG A 42 -15.30 27.70 2.23
C ARG A 42 -14.75 26.34 1.82
N ALA A 43 -14.32 25.50 2.76
CA ALA A 43 -13.72 24.20 2.48
C ALA A 43 -14.79 23.08 2.38
N THR A 44 -15.71 23.19 1.41
CA THR A 44 -16.81 22.23 1.20
C THR A 44 -16.35 20.78 0.94
N HIS A 45 -15.11 20.63 0.48
CA HIS A 45 -14.45 19.34 0.29
C HIS A 45 -14.01 18.68 1.62
N LYS A 46 -14.18 19.31 2.78
CA LYS A 46 -13.92 18.73 4.11
C LYS A 46 -15.18 18.85 4.93
N ARG A 47 -15.95 17.78 4.99
CA ARG A 47 -17.29 17.82 5.58
C ARG A 47 -17.57 16.64 6.47
N ILE A 48 -18.54 16.83 7.35
CA ILE A 48 -19.20 15.77 8.09
C ILE A 48 -20.63 15.64 7.58
N VAL A 49 -21.02 14.43 7.22
CA VAL A 49 -22.33 14.10 6.67
C VAL A 49 -23.05 13.23 7.69
N LYS A 50 -24.29 13.57 8.01
CA LYS A 50 -25.14 12.70 8.84
C LYS A 50 -25.79 11.66 7.94
N LEU A 51 -25.65 10.38 8.31
CA LEU A 51 -26.29 9.30 7.58
C LEU A 51 -27.81 9.33 7.81
N ASP A 52 -28.54 8.77 6.84
CA ASP A 52 -29.99 8.57 6.93
C ASP A 52 -30.36 7.74 8.17
N ASP A 53 -31.60 7.91 8.63
CA ASP A 53 -32.16 7.22 9.81
C ASP A 53 -31.33 7.36 11.10
N ASN A 54 -30.49 8.40 11.18
CA ASN A 54 -29.53 8.59 12.27
C ASN A 54 -28.57 7.40 12.44
N LEU A 55 -28.21 6.70 11.37
CA LEU A 55 -27.32 5.54 11.43
C LEU A 55 -25.88 5.91 11.81
N GLY A 56 -25.48 7.17 11.66
CA GLY A 56 -24.14 7.61 11.99
C GLY A 56 -23.72 8.93 11.35
N TYR A 57 -22.40 9.12 11.29
CA TYR A 57 -21.75 10.30 10.71
C TYR A 57 -20.54 9.91 9.88
N GLU A 58 -20.43 10.43 8.66
CA GLU A 58 -19.28 10.26 7.77
C GLU A 58 -18.39 11.49 7.77
N CYS A 59 -17.09 11.31 7.97
CA CYS A 59 -16.07 12.32 7.75
C CYS A 59 -15.52 12.18 6.33
N VAL A 60 -15.87 13.15 5.48
CA VAL A 60 -15.66 13.10 4.02
C VAL A 60 -14.61 14.10 3.58
N LEU A 61 -13.64 13.61 2.82
CA LEU A 61 -12.69 14.42 2.05
C LEU A 61 -13.03 14.29 0.55
N TYR A 62 -13.32 15.42 -0.10
CA TYR A 62 -13.87 15.54 -1.46
C TYR A 62 -15.18 14.75 -1.63
N GLN A 63 -15.09 13.49 -2.03
CA GLN A 63 -16.22 12.56 -2.20
C GLN A 63 -15.95 11.21 -1.52
N THR A 64 -14.88 11.10 -0.74
CA THR A 64 -14.50 9.86 -0.07
C THR A 64 -14.72 9.97 1.44
N ALA A 65 -15.63 9.17 1.97
CA ALA A 65 -15.80 8.99 3.41
C ALA A 65 -14.62 8.17 3.97
N LEU A 66 -13.63 8.84 4.58
CA LEU A 66 -12.46 8.15 5.11
C LEU A 66 -12.73 7.48 6.47
N VAL A 67 -13.61 8.07 7.27
CA VAL A 67 -14.05 7.53 8.56
C VAL A 67 -15.56 7.70 8.68
N THR A 68 -16.26 6.62 9.02
CA THR A 68 -17.68 6.65 9.36
C THR A 68 -17.86 6.13 10.78
N TYR A 69 -18.55 6.90 11.62
CA TYR A 69 -18.95 6.53 12.97
C TYR A 69 -20.40 6.07 12.95
N HIS A 70 -20.66 4.82 13.34
CA HIS A 70 -22.00 4.25 13.37
C HIS A 70 -22.60 4.32 14.78
N THR A 71 -23.92 4.38 14.88
CA THR A 71 -24.63 4.40 16.17
C THR A 71 -24.58 3.10 16.94
N ASP A 72 -24.29 1.98 16.28
CA ASP A 72 -23.97 0.69 16.93
C ASP A 72 -22.55 0.67 17.58
N GLY A 73 -21.82 1.79 17.51
CA GLY A 73 -20.47 1.94 18.02
C GLY A 73 -19.38 1.42 17.06
N ALA A 74 -19.74 0.79 15.95
CA ALA A 74 -18.78 0.40 14.93
C ALA A 74 -18.19 1.63 14.22
N VAL A 75 -17.01 1.44 13.63
CA VAL A 75 -16.40 2.43 12.74
C VAL A 75 -16.03 1.79 11.42
N THR A 76 -16.24 2.51 10.33
CA THR A 76 -15.77 2.13 9.00
C THR A 76 -14.59 3.02 8.61
N LEU A 77 -13.49 2.41 8.21
CA LEU A 77 -12.28 3.10 7.76
C LEU A 77 -12.01 2.78 6.30
N ARG A 78 -11.75 3.82 5.50
CA ARG A 78 -11.31 3.68 4.10
C ARG A 78 -9.86 4.09 3.93
N CYS A 79 -9.20 3.49 2.95
CA CYS A 79 -7.88 3.92 2.50
C CYS A 79 -8.01 4.71 1.21
N HIS A 80 -7.28 5.82 1.11
CA HIS A 80 -7.08 6.53 -0.15
C HIS A 80 -5.64 7.01 -0.21
N ASP A 81 -4.90 6.56 -1.23
CA ASP A 81 -3.44 6.62 -1.31
C ASP A 81 -2.93 8.02 -1.71
N THR A 82 -3.31 9.03 -0.91
CA THR A 82 -2.87 10.43 -1.07
C THR A 82 -2.41 11.02 0.26
N VAL A 83 -1.43 11.94 0.19
CA VAL A 83 -0.96 12.70 1.37
C VAL A 83 -2.12 13.45 2.03
N SER A 84 -3.01 14.04 1.22
CA SER A 84 -4.17 14.78 1.70
C SER A 84 -5.15 13.90 2.47
N SER A 85 -5.41 12.68 2.01
CA SER A 85 -6.27 11.72 2.72
C SER A 85 -5.68 11.30 4.05
N ASN A 86 -4.38 11.01 4.10
CA ASN A 86 -3.70 10.68 5.35
C ASN A 86 -3.78 11.86 6.35
N ALA A 87 -3.48 13.08 5.89
CA ALA A 87 -3.52 14.29 6.70
C ALA A 87 -4.93 14.61 7.22
N PHE A 88 -5.98 14.45 6.40
CA PHE A 88 -7.36 14.59 6.85
C PHE A 88 -7.74 13.52 7.87
N ALA A 89 -7.43 12.25 7.56
CA ALA A 89 -7.74 11.10 8.40
C ALA A 89 -7.15 11.24 9.81
N TRP A 90 -5.99 11.90 9.96
CA TRP A 90 -5.39 12.16 11.27
C TRP A 90 -6.32 12.91 12.23
N TYR A 91 -7.09 13.87 11.74
CA TYR A 91 -8.01 14.68 12.55
C TYR A 91 -9.33 13.97 12.85
N VAL A 92 -9.71 13.01 12.01
CA VAL A 92 -11.00 12.32 12.10
C VAL A 92 -10.88 10.86 12.54
N SER A 93 -9.68 10.42 12.90
CA SER A 93 -9.38 9.04 13.29
C SER A 93 -10.03 8.68 14.63
N PRO A 94 -10.66 7.49 14.74
CA PRO A 94 -11.15 7.00 16.03
C PRO A 94 -10.00 6.83 17.02
N ASN A 95 -10.29 6.99 18.32
CA ASN A 95 -9.29 6.72 19.36
C ASN A 95 -8.74 5.29 19.25
N GLY A 96 -7.42 5.11 19.27
CA GLY A 96 -6.77 3.81 19.10
C GLY A 96 -6.55 3.40 17.64
N CYS A 97 -6.99 4.23 16.68
CA CYS A 97 -6.67 4.11 15.27
C CYS A 97 -5.77 5.27 14.84
N THR A 98 -4.81 5.03 13.95
CA THR A 98 -3.90 6.07 13.44
C THR A 98 -3.63 5.83 11.95
N PRO A 99 -3.86 6.82 11.07
CA PRO A 99 -3.56 6.66 9.66
C PRO A 99 -2.06 6.84 9.42
N LEU A 100 -1.50 5.99 8.57
CA LEU A 100 -0.08 6.00 8.19
C LEU A 100 0.08 5.93 6.68
N SER A 101 1.19 6.44 6.18
CA SER A 101 1.58 6.31 4.78
C SER A 101 2.89 5.52 4.72
N SER A 102 2.89 4.42 3.97
CA SER A 102 4.09 3.62 3.72
C SER A 102 4.20 3.34 2.23
N GLN A 103 5.31 3.75 1.62
CA GLN A 103 5.59 3.59 0.19
C GLN A 103 4.44 4.09 -0.71
N GLY A 104 3.87 5.25 -0.35
CA GLY A 104 2.77 5.87 -1.11
C GLY A 104 1.39 5.24 -0.90
N ARG A 105 1.25 4.26 -0.01
CA ARG A 105 -0.03 3.60 0.31
C ARG A 105 -0.47 3.90 1.74
N MET A 106 -1.76 4.12 1.92
CA MET A 106 -2.37 4.42 3.21
C MET A 106 -2.70 3.14 3.99
N PHE A 107 -2.33 3.13 5.27
CA PHE A 107 -2.68 2.10 6.24
C PHE A 107 -3.38 2.70 7.44
N TRP A 108 -4.12 1.86 8.15
CA TRP A 108 -4.60 2.12 9.49
C TRP A 108 -3.81 1.29 10.48
N GLU A 109 -3.05 1.96 11.34
CA GLU A 109 -2.57 1.38 12.59
C GLU A 109 -3.74 1.30 13.56
N VAL A 110 -3.97 0.13 14.14
CA VAL A 110 -5.12 -0.15 15.02
C VAL A 110 -4.63 -0.86 16.27
N LYS A 111 -5.00 -0.34 17.44
CA LYS A 111 -4.80 -1.02 18.72
C LYS A 111 -5.82 -2.15 18.88
N THR A 112 -5.33 -3.37 18.96
CA THR A 112 -6.11 -4.60 19.16
C THR A 112 -5.77 -5.24 20.51
N ALA A 113 -6.48 -6.30 20.90
CA ALA A 113 -6.16 -7.06 22.11
C ALA A 113 -4.78 -7.74 22.01
N GLU A 114 -4.36 -8.12 20.81
CA GLU A 114 -3.09 -8.78 20.52
C GLU A 114 -1.93 -7.79 20.27
N GLY A 115 -2.17 -6.49 20.46
CA GLY A 115 -1.20 -5.41 20.22
C GLY A 115 -1.55 -4.54 19.02
N THR A 116 -0.55 -3.89 18.43
CA THR A 116 -0.73 -3.00 17.28
C THR A 116 -0.80 -3.78 15.98
N ARG A 117 -1.80 -3.49 15.14
CA ARG A 117 -1.97 -4.09 13.81
C ARG A 117 -2.06 -3.03 12.72
N TYR A 118 -1.61 -3.37 11.53
CA TYR A 118 -1.61 -2.50 10.35
C TYR A 118 -2.51 -3.08 9.27
N TYR A 119 -3.61 -2.40 9.00
CA TYR A 119 -4.60 -2.84 8.03
C TYR A 119 -4.66 -1.91 6.82
N ARG A 120 -4.93 -2.50 5.67
CA ARG A 120 -5.29 -1.79 4.44
C ARG A 120 -6.65 -2.31 3.98
N GLN A 121 -7.49 -1.41 3.50
CA GLN A 121 -8.77 -1.77 2.89
C GLN A 121 -8.54 -2.68 1.67
N GLY A 122 -9.31 -3.77 1.58
CA GLY A 122 -9.41 -4.63 0.39
C GLY A 122 -10.49 -4.13 -0.56
N ALA A 123 -11.34 -5.03 -1.06
CA ALA A 123 -12.51 -4.65 -1.85
C ALA A 123 -13.49 -3.80 -1.03
N GLU A 124 -13.72 -4.20 0.22
CA GLU A 124 -14.63 -3.53 1.14
C GLU A 124 -13.88 -2.68 2.18
N PRO A 125 -14.49 -1.58 2.67
CA PRO A 125 -13.95 -0.80 3.77
C PRO A 125 -13.66 -1.65 5.02
N LEU A 126 -12.70 -1.19 5.83
CA LEU A 126 -12.38 -1.83 7.11
C LEU A 126 -13.49 -1.52 8.10
N ARG A 127 -14.17 -2.53 8.64
CA ARG A 127 -15.19 -2.37 9.69
C ARG A 127 -14.60 -2.83 11.01
N LEU A 128 -14.58 -1.95 12.00
CA LEU A 128 -14.07 -2.23 13.34
C LEU A 128 -15.22 -2.15 14.35
N ARG A 129 -15.15 -3.00 15.38
CA ARG A 129 -16.01 -2.93 16.56
C ARG A 129 -15.18 -2.67 17.81
N PRO A 130 -15.65 -1.84 18.74
CA PRO A 130 -14.93 -1.57 19.97
C PRO A 130 -14.93 -2.80 20.88
N THR A 131 -13.81 -3.13 21.48
CA THR A 131 -13.68 -4.22 22.47
C THR A 131 -13.49 -3.72 23.90
N GLY A 132 -13.38 -2.40 24.09
CA GLY A 132 -13.09 -1.75 25.37
C GLY A 132 -11.72 -1.08 25.40
N ALA A 133 -11.49 -0.15 26.32
CA ALA A 133 -10.19 0.54 26.52
C ALA A 133 -9.53 1.15 25.26
N GLY A 134 -10.32 1.55 24.26
CA GLY A 134 -9.81 2.08 22.98
C GLY A 134 -9.18 1.02 22.06
N GLN A 135 -9.46 -0.27 22.31
CA GLN A 135 -9.11 -1.38 21.44
C GLN A 135 -10.25 -1.72 20.48
N TRP A 136 -9.86 -2.30 19.36
CA TRP A 136 -10.76 -2.62 18.25
C TRP A 136 -10.57 -4.05 17.76
N LEU A 137 -11.70 -4.65 17.36
CA LEU A 137 -11.75 -5.90 16.61
C LEU A 137 -12.09 -5.60 15.15
N LEU A 138 -11.26 -6.06 14.22
CA LEU A 138 -11.56 -6.02 12.80
C LEU A 138 -12.61 -7.09 12.47
N THR A 139 -13.74 -6.68 11.89
CA THR A 139 -14.86 -7.56 11.53
C THR A 139 -15.04 -7.74 10.02
N SER A 140 -14.32 -6.97 9.20
CA SER A 140 -14.29 -7.14 7.74
C SER A 140 -12.96 -7.73 7.28
N GLN A 141 -12.88 -8.17 6.03
CA GLN A 141 -11.65 -8.69 5.44
C GLN A 141 -10.72 -7.53 5.03
N ALA A 142 -9.53 -7.47 5.63
CA ALA A 142 -8.47 -6.57 5.20
C ALA A 142 -7.76 -7.11 3.94
N ASP A 143 -7.16 -6.19 3.17
CA ASP A 143 -6.27 -6.55 2.07
C ASP A 143 -5.02 -7.28 2.60
N ILE A 144 -4.44 -8.13 1.77
CA ILE A 144 -3.18 -8.80 2.07
C ILE A 144 -2.09 -8.06 1.31
N SER A 145 -1.19 -7.41 2.05
CA SER A 145 0.01 -6.83 1.44
C SER A 145 1.05 -7.92 1.21
N TYR A 146 1.78 -7.82 0.11
CA TYR A 146 2.88 -8.73 -0.21
C TYR A 146 4.20 -7.97 -0.23
N GLU A 147 5.26 -8.61 0.23
CA GLU A 147 6.62 -8.10 0.12
C GLU A 147 7.56 -9.10 -0.55
N ALA A 148 8.61 -8.57 -1.17
CA ALA A 148 9.63 -9.37 -1.81
C ALA A 148 10.59 -9.88 -0.73
N VAL A 149 10.65 -11.21 -0.57
CA VAL A 149 11.54 -11.87 0.37
C VAL A 149 12.72 -12.47 -0.38
N ASN A 150 13.92 -12.21 0.12
CA ASN A 150 15.17 -12.69 -0.47
C ASN A 150 15.59 -14.01 0.16
N HIS A 151 15.66 -15.07 -0.64
CA HIS A 151 16.24 -16.36 -0.24
C HIS A 151 17.73 -16.38 -0.56
N ASN A 152 18.55 -15.86 0.36
CA ASN A 152 19.97 -15.55 0.12
C ASN A 152 20.79 -16.74 -0.43
N SER A 153 20.54 -17.97 0.02
CA SER A 153 21.25 -19.14 -0.50
C SER A 153 20.89 -19.48 -1.95
N GLN A 154 19.61 -19.33 -2.35
CA GLN A 154 19.19 -19.54 -3.73
C GLN A 154 19.70 -18.41 -4.63
N ARG A 155 19.70 -17.16 -4.14
CA ARG A 155 20.33 -16.04 -4.86
C ARG A 155 21.84 -16.25 -5.04
N ALA A 156 22.53 -16.82 -4.05
CA ALA A 156 23.94 -17.19 -4.19
C ALA A 156 24.15 -18.28 -5.25
N ALA A 157 23.28 -19.30 -5.29
CA ALA A 157 23.31 -20.34 -6.32
C ALA A 157 23.11 -19.77 -7.73
N VAL A 158 22.10 -18.91 -7.92
CA VAL A 158 21.86 -18.22 -9.21
C VAL A 158 23.07 -17.38 -9.61
N ARG A 159 23.66 -16.59 -8.70
CA ARG A 159 24.86 -15.80 -9.01
C ARG A 159 26.02 -16.68 -9.45
N LYS A 160 26.24 -17.81 -8.77
CA LYS A 160 27.28 -18.78 -9.15
C LYS A 160 27.03 -19.33 -10.55
N GLN A 161 25.78 -19.61 -10.89
CA GLN A 161 25.40 -20.15 -12.19
C GLN A 161 25.53 -19.12 -13.33
N VAL A 162 25.16 -17.87 -13.10
CA VAL A 162 25.22 -16.81 -14.12
C VAL A 162 26.63 -16.24 -14.30
N LYS A 163 27.51 -16.40 -13.30
CA LYS A 163 28.86 -15.80 -13.30
C LYS A 163 29.68 -16.08 -14.57
N PRO A 164 29.80 -17.32 -15.09
CA PRO A 164 30.56 -17.58 -16.31
C PRO A 164 30.06 -16.80 -17.53
N TYR A 165 28.74 -16.71 -17.70
CA TYR A 165 28.11 -15.91 -18.74
C TYR A 165 28.37 -14.41 -18.53
N ALA A 166 28.26 -13.91 -17.29
CA ALA A 166 28.54 -12.52 -16.96
C ALA A 166 30.00 -12.12 -17.27
N ASP A 167 30.95 -12.99 -16.92
CA ASP A 167 32.37 -12.77 -17.19
C ASP A 167 32.64 -12.75 -18.71
N TRP A 168 32.04 -13.67 -19.48
CA TRP A 168 32.12 -13.69 -20.95
C TRP A 168 31.50 -12.45 -21.58
N HIS A 169 30.33 -12.02 -21.13
CA HIS A 169 29.61 -10.85 -21.67
C HIS A 169 30.47 -9.59 -21.51
N LYS A 170 30.99 -9.36 -20.30
CA LYS A 170 31.87 -8.23 -19.99
C LYS A 170 33.17 -8.26 -20.81
N LEU A 171 33.78 -9.43 -20.99
CA LEU A 171 34.98 -9.57 -21.82
C LEU A 171 34.68 -9.24 -23.29
N THR A 172 33.56 -9.72 -23.80
CA THR A 172 33.12 -9.51 -25.20
C THR A 172 32.89 -8.03 -25.49
N GLU A 173 32.18 -7.31 -24.62
CA GLU A 173 31.99 -5.86 -24.75
C GLU A 173 33.32 -5.09 -24.74
N ARG A 174 34.26 -5.52 -23.88
CA ARG A 174 35.59 -4.90 -23.80
C ARG A 174 36.40 -5.12 -25.09
N LEU A 175 36.33 -6.31 -25.68
CA LEU A 175 37.09 -6.64 -26.89
C LEU A 175 36.46 -6.04 -28.16
N SER A 176 35.13 -6.00 -28.24
CA SER A 176 34.42 -5.44 -29.40
C SER A 176 34.47 -3.90 -29.44
N GLY A 177 34.76 -3.26 -28.30
CA GLY A 177 34.67 -1.81 -28.14
C GLY A 177 33.24 -1.29 -28.25
N LYS A 178 32.23 -2.17 -28.23
CA LYS A 178 30.81 -1.85 -28.38
C LYS A 178 30.00 -2.60 -27.33
N ALA A 179 28.99 -1.92 -26.78
CA ALA A 179 27.98 -2.60 -25.97
C ALA A 179 27.29 -3.67 -26.82
N LEU A 180 27.04 -4.85 -26.23
CA LEU A 180 26.27 -5.88 -26.91
C LEU A 180 24.80 -5.41 -27.10
N PRO A 181 24.12 -5.85 -28.17
CA PRO A 181 22.75 -5.44 -28.42
C PRO A 181 21.82 -5.79 -27.25
N ARG A 182 21.08 -4.79 -26.76
CA ARG A 182 20.08 -4.97 -25.69
C ARG A 182 18.72 -5.20 -26.34
N HIS A 183 18.34 -6.46 -26.55
CA HIS A 183 17.13 -6.75 -27.33
C HIS A 183 15.84 -6.93 -26.56
N TYR A 184 15.82 -7.00 -25.22
CA TYR A 184 14.56 -7.07 -24.47
C TYR A 184 14.61 -6.36 -23.12
N ASN A 185 13.48 -5.78 -22.72
CA ASN A 185 13.28 -5.17 -21.40
C ASN A 185 12.93 -6.21 -20.31
N SER A 186 12.70 -7.47 -20.66
CA SER A 186 12.35 -8.52 -19.69
C SER A 186 12.55 -9.94 -20.26
N VAL A 187 13.07 -10.86 -19.44
CA VAL A 187 13.05 -12.31 -19.70
C VAL A 187 11.94 -12.92 -18.85
N ASP A 188 10.98 -13.59 -19.46
CA ASP A 188 9.93 -14.27 -18.69
C ASP A 188 10.48 -15.49 -17.93
N ARG A 189 9.68 -15.97 -16.97
CA ARG A 189 10.07 -17.09 -16.10
C ARG A 189 10.40 -18.37 -16.87
N ALA A 190 9.63 -18.71 -17.90
CA ALA A 190 9.81 -19.95 -18.64
C ALA A 190 11.10 -19.90 -19.47
N HIS A 191 11.35 -18.78 -20.13
CA HIS A 191 12.60 -18.52 -20.85
C HIS A 191 13.80 -18.57 -19.91
N ALA A 192 13.74 -17.93 -18.74
CA ALA A 192 14.83 -17.97 -17.78
C ALA A 192 15.18 -19.42 -17.37
N LEU A 193 14.17 -20.25 -17.07
CA LEU A 193 14.38 -21.66 -16.72
C LEU A 193 14.94 -22.49 -17.89
N ASN A 194 14.54 -22.21 -19.12
CA ASN A 194 15.07 -22.89 -20.31
C ASN A 194 16.55 -22.53 -20.58
N VAL A 195 17.03 -21.40 -20.08
CA VAL A 195 18.43 -20.95 -20.22
C VAL A 195 19.34 -21.57 -19.16
N VAL A 196 18.81 -21.97 -18.00
CA VAL A 196 19.56 -22.58 -16.88
C VAL A 196 20.50 -23.71 -17.35
N PRO A 197 20.07 -24.71 -18.14
CA PRO A 197 20.95 -25.79 -18.57
C PRO A 197 22.02 -25.34 -19.59
N ARG A 198 21.77 -24.23 -20.30
CA ARG A 198 22.67 -23.69 -21.33
C ARG A 198 23.78 -22.81 -20.74
N LEU A 199 23.64 -22.34 -19.49
CA LEU A 199 24.64 -21.49 -18.84
C LEU A 199 25.96 -22.20 -18.55
N SER A 200 25.97 -23.53 -18.51
CA SER A 200 27.20 -24.32 -18.38
C SER A 200 28.00 -24.47 -19.68
N ASP A 201 27.42 -24.09 -20.83
CA ASP A 201 28.03 -24.27 -22.15
C ASP A 201 28.29 -22.91 -22.82
N PRO A 202 29.57 -22.51 -23.00
CA PRO A 202 29.94 -21.28 -23.67
C PRO A 202 29.42 -21.14 -25.10
N GLU A 203 29.15 -22.25 -25.81
CA GLU A 203 28.62 -22.21 -27.19
C GLU A 203 27.26 -21.50 -27.26
N HIS A 204 26.50 -21.51 -26.16
CA HIS A 204 25.20 -20.85 -26.09
C HIS A 204 25.27 -19.39 -25.67
N TYR A 205 26.40 -18.85 -25.23
CA TYR A 205 26.47 -17.51 -24.64
C TYR A 205 26.09 -16.39 -25.63
N LEU A 206 26.51 -16.50 -26.89
CA LEU A 206 26.12 -15.53 -27.91
C LEU A 206 24.60 -15.55 -28.14
N SER A 207 23.99 -16.74 -28.16
CA SER A 207 22.54 -16.88 -28.28
C SER A 207 21.81 -16.26 -27.08
N ILE A 208 22.36 -16.38 -25.87
CA ILE A 208 21.81 -15.80 -24.64
C ILE A 208 21.92 -14.26 -24.67
N ALA A 209 23.07 -13.74 -25.10
CA ALA A 209 23.30 -12.31 -25.22
C ALA A 209 22.39 -11.62 -26.24
N ASN A 210 21.94 -12.35 -27.25
CA ASN A 210 20.96 -11.83 -28.21
C ASN A 210 19.60 -11.52 -27.57
N PHE A 211 19.30 -11.96 -26.34
CA PHE A 211 18.04 -11.65 -25.69
C PHE A 211 18.12 -11.18 -24.24
N ALA A 212 19.22 -11.39 -23.51
CA ALA A 212 19.31 -10.99 -22.10
C ALA A 212 20.72 -10.57 -21.66
N THR A 213 20.84 -9.44 -20.96
CA THR A 213 22.08 -9.13 -20.24
C THR A 213 22.20 -10.03 -18.99
N PRO A 214 23.41 -10.17 -18.41
CA PRO A 214 23.59 -10.92 -17.18
C PRO A 214 22.71 -10.43 -16.02
N GLU A 215 22.47 -9.13 -15.91
CA GLU A 215 21.62 -8.53 -14.88
C GLU A 215 20.16 -8.94 -15.05
N VAL A 216 19.63 -8.78 -16.27
CA VAL A 216 18.24 -9.16 -16.60
C VAL A 216 18.03 -10.65 -16.38
N LEU A 217 18.98 -11.49 -16.82
CA LEU A 217 18.90 -12.93 -16.63
C LEU A 217 19.00 -13.32 -15.14
N THR A 218 19.87 -12.67 -14.38
CA THR A 218 20.02 -12.91 -12.93
C THR A 218 18.73 -12.60 -12.19
N GLU A 219 18.09 -11.47 -12.48
CA GLU A 219 16.81 -11.08 -11.88
C GLU A 219 15.69 -12.07 -12.23
N ALA A 220 15.56 -12.43 -13.51
CA ALA A 220 14.58 -13.41 -13.95
C ALA A 220 14.78 -14.77 -13.26
N LEU A 221 16.03 -15.21 -13.11
CA LEU A 221 16.37 -16.46 -12.41
C LEU A 221 16.12 -16.39 -10.90
N TYR A 222 16.32 -15.24 -10.25
CA TYR A 222 15.93 -15.08 -8.85
C TYR A 222 14.44 -15.33 -8.66
N HIS A 223 13.59 -14.77 -9.54
CA HIS A 223 12.15 -15.03 -9.47
C HIS A 223 11.80 -16.48 -9.84
N ALA A 224 12.44 -17.05 -10.85
CA ALA A 224 12.12 -18.37 -11.35
C ALA A 224 12.47 -19.50 -10.35
N THR A 225 13.59 -19.35 -9.64
CA THR A 225 14.14 -20.34 -8.71
C THR A 225 13.68 -20.14 -7.26
N GLY A 226 12.94 -19.07 -6.96
CA GLY A 226 12.53 -18.71 -5.60
C GLY A 226 13.55 -17.88 -4.82
N GLY A 227 14.69 -17.51 -5.43
CA GLY A 227 15.65 -16.58 -4.87
C GLY A 227 15.03 -15.24 -4.43
N ILE A 228 13.99 -14.80 -5.14
CA ILE A 228 13.06 -13.74 -4.72
C ILE A 228 11.64 -14.27 -4.87
N TYR A 229 10.86 -14.24 -3.80
CA TYR A 229 9.45 -14.62 -3.82
C TYR A 229 8.57 -13.59 -3.10
N LYS A 230 7.28 -13.59 -3.41
CA LYS A 230 6.29 -12.73 -2.73
C LYS A 230 5.75 -13.47 -1.50
N ALA A 231 5.88 -12.87 -0.33
CA ALA A 231 5.31 -13.40 0.90
C ALA A 231 4.23 -12.44 1.44
N PRO A 232 3.13 -12.95 2.01
CA PRO A 232 2.18 -12.10 2.69
C PRO A 232 2.85 -11.43 3.90
N VAL A 233 2.62 -10.13 4.05
CA VAL A 233 3.10 -9.35 5.20
C VAL A 233 2.14 -9.59 6.35
N PRO A 234 2.60 -10.07 7.52
CA PRO A 234 1.74 -10.20 8.68
C PRO A 234 1.26 -8.82 9.14
N TYR A 235 0.04 -8.74 9.66
CA TYR A 235 -0.55 -7.48 10.11
C TYR A 235 0.13 -6.86 11.34
N ASP A 236 1.14 -7.50 11.96
CA ASP A 236 1.90 -6.91 13.07
C ASP A 236 2.94 -5.86 12.63
N ARG A 237 3.14 -5.68 11.34
CA ARG A 237 4.09 -4.70 10.80
C ARG A 237 3.67 -4.16 9.44
N LEU A 238 4.29 -3.04 9.06
CA LEU A 238 4.19 -2.51 7.69
C LEU A 238 5.07 -3.34 6.72
N PRO A 239 4.71 -3.37 5.42
CA PRO A 239 5.58 -3.94 4.38
C PRO A 239 6.91 -3.21 4.30
N ARG A 240 8.02 -3.94 4.18
CA ARG A 240 9.35 -3.31 4.02
C ARG A 240 9.51 -2.75 2.61
N ASN A 241 9.15 -3.57 1.63
CA ASN A 241 9.15 -3.26 0.20
C ASN A 241 7.91 -3.89 -0.41
N TYR A 242 7.13 -3.14 -1.19
CA TYR A 242 6.01 -3.74 -1.91
C TYR A 242 6.50 -4.61 -3.05
N ALA A 243 5.85 -5.76 -3.24
CA ALA A 243 6.08 -6.68 -4.35
C ALA A 243 4.88 -6.81 -5.27
#